data_AF-W1XKY7-F1
#
_entry.id   AF-W1XKY7-F1
#
_cell.length_a   1.000
_cell.length_b   1.000
_cell.length_c   1.000
_cell.angle_alpha   90.00
_cell.angle_beta   90.00
_cell.angle_gamma   90.00
#
_symmetry.space_group_name_H-M   'P 1'
#
loop_
_entity.id
_entity.type
_entity.pdbx_description
1 polymer ?
#
loop_
_entity_poly.entity_id
_entity_poly.type
_entity_poly.pdbx_seq_one_letter_code
_entity_poly.pdbx_strand_id
1 'polypeptide(L)'
;KINNAATNKLDNLTSDGEQKVRSLSAWKVKANNSNAETVTGGDTVTFNDGSNIAITQNGKTFTVATKDDVTFNSVTAGSKVTAPAAVVA
;
A
#
# COMPACT_ATOMS: atom_id res chain seq x y z
N LYS A 1 -17.95 -0.18 -42.91
CA LYS A 1 -17.70 1.11 -42.20
C LYS A 1 -16.56 0.88 -41.24
N ILE A 2 -15.47 1.64 -41.33
CA ILE A 2 -14.44 1.63 -40.30
C ILE A 2 -15.02 2.44 -39.14
N ASN A 3 -15.28 1.80 -38.01
CA ASN A 3 -15.69 2.49 -36.80
C ASN A 3 -14.45 3.15 -36.19
N ASN A 4 -14.00 4.27 -36.78
CA ASN A 4 -12.82 5.03 -36.36
C ASN A 4 -13.19 6.38 -35.73
N ALA A 5 -14.26 6.43 -34.93
CA ALA A 5 -14.50 7.59 -34.08
C ALA A 5 -13.68 7.41 -32.80
N ALA A 6 -12.43 7.87 -32.81
CA ALA A 6 -11.76 8.19 -31.56
C ALA A 6 -12.49 9.41 -30.97
N THR A 7 -13.59 9.15 -30.27
CA THR A 7 -14.15 10.15 -29.36
C THR A 7 -13.24 10.21 -28.14
N ASN A 8 -13.25 11.32 -27.38
CA ASN A 8 -12.54 11.35 -26.08
C ASN A 8 -13.19 10.40 -25.04
N LYS A 9 -14.24 9.68 -25.44
CA LYS A 9 -14.90 8.62 -24.67
C LYS A 9 -14.46 7.28 -25.25
N LEU A 10 -14.11 6.33 -24.39
CA LEU A 10 -13.69 4.98 -24.80
C LEU A 10 -14.90 4.07 -25.08
N ASP A 11 -15.97 4.63 -25.66
CA ASP A 11 -17.26 3.95 -25.88
C ASP A 11 -17.23 2.90 -27.01
N ASN A 12 -16.14 2.86 -27.78
CA ASN A 12 -15.86 1.84 -28.78
C ASN A 12 -15.11 0.61 -28.22
N LEU A 13 -14.77 0.58 -26.93
CA LEU A 13 -14.16 -0.59 -26.32
C LEU A 13 -15.20 -1.71 -26.20
N THR A 14 -14.80 -2.91 -26.65
CA THR A 14 -15.50 -4.15 -26.32
C THR A 14 -15.10 -4.61 -24.91
N SER A 15 -15.79 -5.60 -24.35
CA SER A 15 -15.38 -6.24 -23.09
C SER A 15 -13.93 -6.73 -23.11
N ASP A 16 -13.47 -7.26 -24.24
CA ASP A 16 -12.07 -7.65 -24.44
C ASP A 16 -11.13 -6.44 -24.42
N GLY A 17 -11.55 -5.31 -25.01
CA GLY A 17 -10.83 -4.04 -24.96
C GLY A 17 -10.71 -3.50 -23.53
N GLU A 18 -11.80 -3.52 -22.76
CA GLU A 18 -11.80 -3.15 -21.35
C GLU A 18 -10.87 -4.04 -20.51
N GLN A 19 -10.93 -5.36 -20.72
CA GLN A 19 -10.05 -6.32 -20.06
C GLN A 19 -8.58 -6.06 -20.41
N LYS A 20 -8.27 -5.76 -21.68
CA LYS A 20 -6.92 -5.42 -22.11
C LYS A 20 -6.40 -4.18 -21.38
N VAL A 21 -7.22 -3.13 -21.26
CA VAL A 21 -6.85 -1.91 -20.51
C VAL A 21 -6.57 -2.23 -19.03
N ARG A 22 -7.43 -3.03 -18.36
CA ARG A 22 -7.19 -3.46 -16.97
C ARG A 22 -5.90 -4.25 -16.81
N SER A 23 -5.63 -5.18 -17.72
CA SER A 23 -4.39 -5.96 -17.72
C SER A 23 -3.15 -5.11 -18.01
N LEU A 24 -3.25 -4.08 -18.87
CA LEU A 24 -2.16 -3.15 -19.14
C LEU A 24 -1.85 -2.23 -17.96
N SER A 25 -2.84 -1.93 -17.12
CA SER A 25 -2.65 -1.18 -15.86
C SER A 25 -2.07 -2.03 -14.72
N ALA A 26 -1.84 -3.33 -14.96
CA ALA A 26 -1.37 -4.23 -13.92
C ALA A 26 0.08 -3.95 -13.51
N TRP A 27 0.36 -4.12 -12.23
CA TRP A 27 1.69 -3.98 -11.64
C TRP A 27 1.93 -5.06 -10.60
N LYS A 28 3.17 -5.20 -10.12
CA LYS A 28 3.56 -6.23 -9.15
C LYS A 28 3.84 -5.61 -7.78
N VAL A 29 3.28 -6.20 -6.73
CA VAL A 29 3.66 -5.94 -5.33
C VAL A 29 4.51 -7.10 -4.80
N LYS A 30 5.52 -6.79 -4.00
CA LYS A 30 6.36 -7.77 -3.32
C LYS A 30 6.92 -7.18 -2.04
N ALA A 31 6.86 -7.94 -0.95
CA ALA A 31 7.58 -7.62 0.29
C ALA A 31 8.76 -8.58 0.45
N ASN A 32 9.98 -8.07 0.55
CA ASN A 32 11.18 -8.86 0.84
C ASN A 32 11.33 -10.08 -0.09
N ASN A 33 11.36 -11.29 0.50
CA ASN A 33 11.52 -12.57 -0.19
C ASN A 33 10.19 -13.28 -0.46
N SER A 34 9.05 -12.63 -0.24
CA SER A 34 7.74 -13.19 -0.59
C SER A 34 7.56 -13.31 -2.10
N ASN A 35 6.54 -14.05 -2.52
CA ASN A 35 6.15 -14.11 -3.92
C ASN A 35 5.59 -12.76 -4.40
N ALA A 36 5.79 -12.46 -5.68
CA ALA A 36 5.29 -11.22 -6.28
C ALA A 36 3.84 -11.40 -6.75
N GLU A 37 2.92 -10.64 -6.16
CA GLU A 37 1.49 -10.65 -6.50
C GLU A 37 1.18 -9.65 -7.60
N THR A 38 0.28 -10.00 -8.53
CA THR A 38 -0.23 -9.06 -9.55
C THR A 38 -1.37 -8.26 -8.97
N VAL A 39 -1.28 -6.93 -9.06
CA VAL A 39 -2.37 -5.99 -8.85
C VAL A 39 -2.87 -5.56 -10.21
N THR A 40 -4.04 -6.03 -10.62
CA THR A 40 -4.70 -5.68 -11.87
C THR A 40 -5.63 -4.48 -11.72
N GLY A 41 -6.08 -3.92 -12.84
CA GLY A 41 -7.00 -2.77 -12.83
C GLY A 41 -8.33 -3.09 -12.15
N GLY A 42 -8.51 -2.60 -10.91
CA GLY A 42 -9.69 -2.84 -10.08
C GLY A 42 -9.36 -3.50 -8.74
N ASP A 43 -8.16 -4.07 -8.60
CA ASP A 43 -7.71 -4.66 -7.35
C ASP A 43 -7.41 -3.58 -6.29
N THR A 44 -7.54 -3.97 -5.02
CA THR A 44 -7.21 -3.12 -3.87
C THR A 44 -5.99 -3.68 -3.16
N VAL A 45 -4.96 -2.84 -3.00
CA VAL A 45 -3.83 -3.13 -2.10
C VAL A 45 -4.20 -2.64 -0.71
N THR A 46 -4.22 -3.55 0.26
CA THR A 46 -4.53 -3.24 1.65
C THR A 46 -3.25 -3.18 2.48
N PHE A 47 -3.09 -2.11 3.25
CA PHE A 47 -2.03 -1.98 4.27
C PHE A 47 -2.68 -2.12 5.64
N ASN A 48 -2.31 -3.15 6.39
CA ASN A 48 -2.80 -3.36 7.75
C ASN A 48 -1.76 -2.85 8.75
N ASP A 49 -2.22 -2.18 9.80
CA ASP A 49 -1.37 -1.75 10.89
C ASP A 49 -0.93 -2.95 11.75
N GLY A 50 0.16 -2.76 12.50
CA GLY A 50 0.71 -3.79 13.37
C GLY A 50 0.71 -3.35 14.84
N SER A 51 1.25 -4.17 15.72
CA SER A 51 1.29 -3.85 17.16
C SER A 51 2.03 -2.55 17.47
N ASN A 52 3.12 -2.23 16.76
CA ASN A 52 3.94 -1.03 17.00
C ASN A 52 3.88 0.00 15.87
N ILE A 53 3.30 -0.35 14.71
CA ILE A 53 3.25 0.52 13.52
C ILE A 53 1.80 0.92 13.27
N ALA A 54 1.54 2.22 13.22
CA ALA A 54 0.28 2.79 12.76
C ALA A 54 0.37 3.13 11.28
N ILE A 55 -0.70 2.82 10.53
CA ILE A 55 -0.86 3.20 9.14
C ILE A 55 -2.20 3.93 9.01
N THR A 56 -2.17 5.16 8.52
CA THR A 56 -3.39 5.95 8.27
C THR A 56 -3.43 6.41 6.82
N GLN A 57 -4.62 6.43 6.23
CA GLN A 57 -4.84 6.87 4.86
C GLN A 57 -5.75 8.11 4.83
N ASN A 58 -5.34 9.15 4.10
CA ASN A 58 -6.17 10.28 3.73
C ASN A 58 -6.11 10.46 2.21
N GLY A 59 -7.15 10.00 1.51
CA GLY A 59 -7.17 9.97 0.04
C GLY A 59 -6.06 9.11 -0.52
N LYS A 60 -5.09 9.73 -1.21
CA LYS A 60 -3.92 9.06 -1.81
C LYS A 60 -2.65 9.18 -0.96
N THR A 61 -2.73 9.84 0.20
CA THR A 61 -1.60 9.99 1.12
C THR A 61 -1.69 8.94 2.21
N PHE A 62 -0.61 8.20 2.40
CA PHE A 62 -0.46 7.21 3.46
C PHE A 62 0.61 7.72 4.43
N THR A 63 0.30 7.70 5.71
CA THR A 63 1.26 7.98 6.78
C THR A 63 1.57 6.69 7.49
N VAL A 64 2.86 6.38 7.62
CA VAL A 64 3.37 5.25 8.39
C VAL A 64 4.15 5.83 9.57
N ALA A 65 3.73 5.49 10.78
CA ALA A 65 4.32 5.99 12.02
C ALA A 65 4.49 4.85 13.03
N THR A 66 5.37 5.05 14.01
CA THR A 66 5.30 4.26 15.25
C THR A 66 4.06 4.71 16.02
N LYS A 67 3.46 3.79 16.79
CA LYS A 67 2.44 4.17 17.78
C LYS A 67 3.09 4.97 18.92
N ASP A 68 2.27 5.75 19.64
CA ASP A 68 2.75 6.52 20.81
C ASP A 68 3.31 5.59 21.88
N ASP A 69 2.59 4.49 22.13
CA ASP A 69 3.03 3.39 23.00
C ASP A 69 3.42 2.18 22.15
N VAL A 70 4.68 1.77 22.25
CA VAL A 70 5.24 0.58 21.56
C VAL A 70 5.80 -0.42 22.56
N THR A 71 5.61 -1.71 22.28
CA THR A 71 6.12 -2.79 23.14
C THR A 71 7.17 -3.61 22.38
N PHE A 72 8.33 -3.80 22.99
CA PHE A 72 9.40 -4.66 22.48
C PHE A 72 9.75 -5.73 23.50
N ASN A 73 9.92 -6.97 23.07
CA ASN A 73 10.43 -8.04 23.94
C ASN A 73 11.92 -7.85 24.26
N SER A 74 12.69 -7.32 23.31
CA SER A 74 14.11 -7.02 23.47
C SER A 74 14.50 -5.80 22.65
N VAL A 75 15.45 -5.02 23.18
CA VAL A 75 16.04 -3.86 22.50
C VAL A 75 17.56 -3.98 22.61
N THR A 76 18.24 -4.08 21.47
CA THR A 76 19.70 -3.95 21.40
C THR A 76 20.03 -2.54 20.92
N ALA A 77 20.69 -1.76 21.76
CA ALA A 77 21.14 -0.41 21.38
C ALA A 77 22.67 -0.36 21.34
N GLY A 78 23.22 0.13 20.24
CA GLY A 78 24.67 0.24 20.06
C GLY A 78 25.35 1.32 20.92
N SER A 79 24.58 2.26 21.49
CA SER A 79 25.17 3.37 22.27
C SER A 79 24.35 3.73 23.50
N LYS A 80 23.06 4.08 23.34
CA LYS A 80 22.25 4.56 24.46
C LYS A 80 20.76 4.28 24.22
N VAL A 81 20.09 3.78 25.26
CA VAL A 81 18.63 3.87 25.41
C VAL A 81 18.35 4.93 26.46
N THR A 82 17.41 5.83 26.18
CA THR A 82 16.95 6.82 27.17
C THR A 82 15.48 6.54 27.43
N ALA A 83 15.16 6.12 28.66
CA ALA A 83 13.79 6.05 29.12
C ALA A 83 13.46 7.34 29.90
N PRO A 84 12.19 7.76 29.96
CA PRO A 84 11.75 8.74 30.94
C PRO A 84 12.19 8.30 32.34
N ALA A 85 12.58 9.26 33.19
CA ALA A 85 12.78 8.97 34.60
C ALA A 85 11.46 8.43 35.17
N ALA A 86 11.51 7.30 35.88
CA ALA A 86 10.35 6.83 36.62
C ALA A 86 9.98 7.94 37.63
N VAL A 87 8.79 8.51 37.49
CA VAL A 87 8.26 9.41 38.52
C VAL A 87 7.85 8.50 39.68
N VAL A 88 8.71 8.41 40.70
CA VAL A 88 8.37 7.75 41.95
C VAL A 88 7.47 8.72 42.71
N ALA A 89 6.19 8.37 42.84
CA ALA A 89 5.24 9.06 43.70
C ALA A 89 5.38 8.59 45.16
#